data_AF-A0A8S9QC60-F1
#
_entry.id   AF-A0A8S9QC60-F1
#
_cell.length_a   1.000
_cell.length_b   1.000
_cell.length_c   1.000
_cell.angle_alpha   90.00
_cell.angle_beta   90.00
_cell.angle_gamma   90.00
#
_symmetry.space_group_name_H-M   'P 1'
#
loop_
_entity.id
_entity.type
_entity.pdbx_description
1 polymer ?
#
loop_
_entity_poly.entity_id
_entity_poly.type
_entity_poly.pdbx_seq_one_letter_code
_entity_poly.pdbx_strand_id
1 'polypeptide(L)'
;MLAVPLPKESREATMCKGFGSTLIGPALQWYINLPSRSISSFAILIDKFVEQFASNRDLEKTSDGLYEILQHCAEPLRGYIACFNQEKVAIRGCNIPTAISAFKRGLLSPGRTSIRR
;
A
#
# COMPACT_ATOMS: atom_id res chain seq x y z
N MET A 1 22.75 39.09 -14.18
CA MET A 1 22.55 38.24 -13.00
C MET A 1 22.92 36.82 -13.40
N LEU A 2 24.06 36.30 -12.96
CA LEU A 2 24.42 34.90 -13.21
C LEU A 2 23.77 34.04 -12.12
N ALA A 3 22.87 33.14 -12.51
CA ALA A 3 22.36 32.13 -11.61
C ALA A 3 23.49 31.13 -11.34
N VAL A 4 24.17 31.29 -10.20
CA VAL A 4 25.16 30.30 -9.75
C VAL A 4 24.39 29.02 -9.41
N PRO A 5 24.66 27.89 -10.10
CA PRO A 5 24.01 26.63 -9.78
C PRO A 5 24.38 26.25 -8.36
N LEU A 6 23.37 25.99 -7.51
CA LEU A 6 23.61 25.49 -6.17
C LEU A 6 24.42 24.18 -6.26
N PRO A 7 25.48 24.02 -5.45
CA PRO A 7 26.21 22.75 -5.37
C PRO A 7 25.24 21.61 -5.09
N LYS A 8 25.44 20.45 -5.74
CA LYS A 8 24.56 19.29 -5.63
C LYS A 8 24.29 18.91 -4.16
N GLU A 9 25.32 18.91 -3.32
CA GLU A 9 25.19 18.62 -1.88
C GLU A 9 24.29 19.62 -1.14
N SER A 10 24.41 20.91 -1.47
CA SER A 10 23.55 21.96 -0.92
C SER A 10 22.09 21.76 -1.35
N ARG A 11 21.85 21.32 -2.59
CA ARG A 11 20.51 21.03 -3.10
C ARG A 11 19.88 19.83 -2.40
N GLU A 12 20.60 18.71 -2.29
CA GLU A 12 20.11 17.51 -1.61
C GLU A 12 19.81 17.78 -0.13
N ALA A 13 20.70 18.49 0.57
CA ALA A 13 20.50 18.88 1.97
C ALA A 13 19.25 19.76 2.15
N THR A 14 19.02 20.70 1.24
CA THR A 14 17.81 21.54 1.24
C THR A 14 16.55 20.72 1.03
N MET A 15 16.58 19.74 0.11
CA MET A 15 15.43 18.86 -0.16
C MET A 15 15.10 17.97 1.04
N CYS A 16 16.08 17.33 1.66
CA CYS A 16 15.86 16.52 2.86
C CYS A 16 15.27 17.35 4.00
N LYS A 17 15.81 18.55 4.26
CA LYS A 17 15.28 19.47 5.27
C LYS A 17 13.86 19.92 4.96
N GLY A 18 13.59 20.29 3.70
CA GLY A 18 12.27 20.70 3.24
C GLY A 18 11.26 19.58 3.44
N PHE A 19 11.60 18.35 3.06
CA PHE A 19 10.74 17.18 3.28
C PHE A 19 10.47 16.95 4.77
N GLY A 20 11.49 16.94 5.62
CA GLY A 20 11.34 16.79 7.06
C GLY A 20 10.38 17.81 7.69
N SER A 21 10.35 19.05 7.17
CA SER A 21 9.44 20.10 7.65
C SER A 21 7.96 19.86 7.34
N THR A 22 7.65 18.97 6.38
CA THR A 22 6.27 18.61 6.02
C THR A 22 5.71 17.45 6.85
N LEU A 23 6.57 16.74 7.58
CA LEU A 23 6.17 15.56 8.35
C LEU A 23 5.57 15.94 9.70
N ILE A 24 4.59 15.16 10.15
CA ILE A 24 3.95 15.30 11.46
C ILE A 24 3.83 13.94 12.16
N GLY A 25 3.64 13.96 13.49
CA GLY A 25 3.34 12.76 14.27
C GLY A 25 4.40 11.64 14.11
N PRO A 26 3.98 10.38 13.87
CA PRO A 26 4.90 9.24 13.75
C PRO A 26 5.95 9.38 12.64
N ALA A 27 5.60 10.01 11.52
CA ALA A 27 6.53 10.25 10.42
C ALA A 27 7.65 11.22 10.80
N LEU A 28 7.32 12.28 11.53
CA LEU A 28 8.32 13.23 12.04
C LEU A 28 9.23 12.57 13.08
N GLN A 29 8.66 11.78 13.99
CA GLN A 29 9.43 11.03 14.99
C GLN A 29 10.41 10.05 14.35
N TRP A 30 9.98 9.35 13.31
CA TRP A 30 10.88 8.50 12.53
C TRP A 30 12.02 9.31 11.90
N TYR A 31 11.71 10.43 11.25
CA TYR A 31 12.69 11.25 10.54
C TYR A 31 13.80 11.78 11.46
N ILE A 32 13.44 12.28 12.65
CA ILE A 32 14.42 12.82 13.61
C ILE A 32 15.29 11.73 14.26
N ASN A 33 14.82 10.47 14.27
CA ASN A 33 15.52 9.32 14.84
C ASN A 33 16.37 8.56 13.81
N LEU A 34 16.46 9.05 12.56
CA LEU A 34 17.34 8.46 11.57
C LEU A 34 18.81 8.51 12.03
N PRO A 35 19.60 7.42 11.86
CA PRO A 35 21.00 7.42 12.24
C PRO A 35 21.78 8.54 11.55
N SER A 36 22.74 9.14 12.25
CA SER A 36 23.58 10.18 11.68
C SER A 36 24.31 9.65 10.43
N ARG A 37 24.37 10.47 9.38
CA ARG A 37 24.98 10.14 8.07
C ARG A 37 24.33 8.96 7.32
N SER A 38 23.13 8.51 7.70
CA SER A 38 22.41 7.44 6.98
C SER A 38 21.76 7.90 5.67
N ILE A 39 21.59 9.21 5.47
CA ILE A 39 20.97 9.82 4.28
C ILE A 39 22.04 10.64 3.54
N SER A 40 22.47 10.17 2.36
CA SER A 40 23.42 10.88 1.50
C SER A 40 22.78 11.58 0.30
N SER A 41 21.48 11.32 0.05
CA SER A 41 20.69 11.98 -1.00
C SER A 41 19.22 11.99 -0.64
N PHE A 42 18.46 12.86 -1.29
CA PHE A 42 17.01 12.92 -1.13
C PHE A 42 16.32 11.63 -1.59
N ALA A 43 16.83 10.96 -2.63
CA ALA A 43 16.30 9.69 -3.11
C ALA A 43 16.34 8.60 -2.01
N ILE A 44 17.47 8.47 -1.31
CA ILE A 44 17.62 7.50 -0.21
C ILE A 44 16.64 7.79 0.94
N LEU A 45 16.37 9.06 1.22
CA LEU A 45 15.38 9.44 2.22
C LEU A 45 13.97 8.99 1.82
N ILE A 46 13.59 9.18 0.56
CA ILE A 46 12.29 8.76 0.04
C ILE A 46 12.15 7.24 0.07
N ASP A 47 13.17 6.49 -0.37
CA ASP A 47 13.14 5.03 -0.35
C ASP A 47 12.92 4.49 1.07
N LYS A 48 13.65 5.04 2.06
CA LYS A 48 13.46 4.66 3.47
C LYS A 48 12.10 5.07 4.02
N PHE A 49 11.60 6.23 3.63
CA PHE A 49 10.27 6.68 4.04
C PHE A 49 9.18 5.73 3.51
N VAL A 50 9.29 5.33 2.24
CA VAL A 50 8.39 4.36 1.62
C VAL A 50 8.52 3.00 2.30
N GLU A 51 9.73 2.48 2.53
CA GLU A 51 9.94 1.21 3.23
C GLU A 51 9.29 1.18 4.63
N GLN A 52 9.30 2.31 5.33
CA GLN A 52 8.80 2.40 6.71
C GLN A 52 7.30 2.69 6.80
N PHE A 53 6.75 3.50 5.90
CA PHE A 53 5.37 4.00 5.97
C PHE A 53 4.46 3.52 4.86
N ALA A 54 5.00 3.03 3.74
CA ALA A 54 4.19 2.23 2.85
C ALA A 54 3.94 0.91 3.58
N SER A 55 2.74 0.79 4.16
CA SER A 55 2.24 -0.51 4.65
C SER A 55 2.57 -1.54 3.58
N ASN A 56 3.21 -2.63 3.97
CA ASN A 56 3.74 -3.68 3.12
C ASN A 56 2.66 -4.20 2.15
N ARG A 57 2.40 -3.46 1.07
CA ARG A 57 1.56 -3.85 -0.07
C ARG A 57 2.30 -4.88 -0.92
N ASP A 58 3.58 -5.09 -0.62
CA ASP A 58 4.52 -6.01 -1.27
C ASP A 58 4.74 -7.31 -0.48
N LEU A 59 3.91 -7.62 0.52
CA LEU A 59 3.66 -9.04 0.78
C LEU A 59 3.01 -9.56 -0.50
N GLU A 60 3.76 -10.31 -1.31
CA GLU A 60 3.22 -10.92 -2.52
C GLU A 60 1.87 -11.53 -2.19
N LYS A 61 0.81 -10.91 -2.72
CA LYS A 61 -0.53 -11.39 -2.47
C LYS A 61 -0.60 -12.77 -3.07
N THR A 62 -0.84 -13.76 -2.24
CA THR A 62 -0.98 -15.13 -2.68
C THR A 62 -2.41 -15.37 -3.15
N SER A 63 -2.60 -16.41 -3.96
CA SER A 63 -3.94 -16.81 -4.39
C SER A 63 -4.86 -17.18 -3.21
N ASP A 64 -4.28 -17.54 -2.06
CA ASP A 64 -5.03 -17.85 -0.84
C ASP A 64 -5.68 -16.61 -0.21
N GLY A 65 -5.11 -15.42 -0.39
CA GLY A 65 -5.70 -14.16 0.08
C GLY A 65 -7.08 -13.86 -0.54
N LEU A 66 -7.41 -14.47 -1.69
CA LEU A 66 -8.72 -14.32 -2.31
C LEU A 66 -9.86 -14.90 -1.46
N TYR A 67 -9.57 -15.84 -0.55
CA TYR A 67 -10.58 -16.44 0.33
C TYR A 67 -11.11 -15.48 1.40
N GLU A 68 -10.39 -14.40 1.67
CA GLU A 68 -10.80 -13.35 2.62
C GLU A 68 -11.80 -12.36 2.00
N ILE A 69 -12.00 -12.41 0.68
CA ILE A 69 -12.94 -11.53 -0.02
C ILE A 69 -14.33 -12.16 0.00
N LEU A 70 -15.18 -11.63 0.89
CA LEU A 70 -16.56 -12.05 1.06
C LEU A 70 -17.50 -10.95 0.57
N GLN A 71 -18.55 -11.34 -0.15
CA GLN A 71 -19.63 -10.43 -0.49
C GLN A 71 -20.41 -10.08 0.79
N HIS A 72 -20.66 -8.80 1.03
CA HIS A 72 -21.46 -8.36 2.18
C HIS A 72 -22.95 -8.26 1.84
N CYS A 73 -23.85 -8.41 2.83
CA CYS A 73 -25.30 -8.46 2.60
C CYS A 73 -25.86 -7.19 1.92
N ALA A 74 -25.23 -6.05 2.15
CA ALA A 74 -25.57 -4.77 1.53
C ALA A 74 -24.78 -4.49 0.24
N GLU A 75 -23.82 -5.35 -0.12
CA GLU A 75 -22.96 -5.15 -1.28
C GLU A 75 -23.61 -5.76 -2.54
N PRO A 76 -23.91 -4.95 -3.57
CA PRO A 76 -24.38 -5.49 -4.83
C PRO A 76 -23.29 -6.37 -5.46
N LEU A 77 -23.69 -7.41 -6.20
CA LEU A 77 -22.76 -8.35 -6.85
C LEU A 77 -21.66 -7.64 -7.66
N ARG A 78 -21.99 -6.52 -8.32
CA ARG A 78 -21.03 -5.70 -9.06
C ARG A 78 -19.92 -5.12 -8.17
N GLY A 79 -20.25 -4.71 -6.94
CA GLY A 79 -19.27 -4.24 -5.96
C GLY A 79 -18.30 -5.36 -5.57
N TYR A 80 -18.85 -6.53 -5.26
CA TYR A 80 -18.07 -7.71 -4.92
C TYR A 80 -17.11 -8.11 -6.05
N ILE A 81 -17.60 -8.16 -7.30
CA ILE A 81 -16.77 -8.47 -8.48
C ILE A 81 -15.64 -7.45 -8.64
N ALA A 82 -15.91 -6.16 -8.40
CA ALA A 82 -14.90 -5.12 -8.51
C ALA A 82 -13.80 -5.31 -7.45
N CYS A 83 -14.17 -5.52 -6.18
CA CYS A 83 -13.24 -5.80 -5.08
C CYS A 83 -12.42 -7.07 -5.36
N PHE A 84 -13.07 -8.15 -5.76
CA PHE A 84 -12.41 -9.43 -6.07
C PHE A 84 -11.40 -9.30 -7.22
N ASN A 85 -11.77 -8.60 -8.31
CA ASN A 85 -10.86 -8.40 -9.43
C ASN A 85 -9.69 -7.47 -9.09
N GLN A 86 -9.92 -6.44 -8.27
CA GLN A 86 -8.85 -5.55 -7.81
C GLN A 86 -7.79 -6.33 -7.03
N GLU A 87 -8.20 -7.23 -6.14
CA GLU A 87 -7.26 -8.07 -5.39
C GLU A 87 -6.58 -9.10 -6.28
N LYS A 88 -7.33 -9.75 -7.18
CA LYS A 88 -6.80 -10.74 -8.13
C LYS A 88 -5.72 -10.17 -9.05
N VAL A 89 -5.88 -8.93 -9.55
CA VAL A 89 -4.90 -8.28 -10.44
C VAL A 89 -3.56 -8.04 -9.74
N ALA A 90 -3.56 -7.91 -8.41
CA ALA A 90 -2.34 -7.73 -7.64
C ALA A 90 -1.56 -9.06 -7.39
N ILE A 91 -2.12 -10.21 -7.75
CA ILE A 91 -1.52 -11.54 -7.54
C ILE A 91 -0.75 -11.97 -8.79
N ARG A 92 0.58 -12.05 -8.69
CA ARG A 92 1.43 -12.61 -9.76
C ARG A 92 1.20 -14.12 -9.87
N GLY A 93 1.03 -14.62 -11.09
CA GLY A 93 0.86 -16.06 -11.34
C GLY A 93 -0.41 -16.66 -10.70
N CYS A 94 -1.50 -15.88 -10.62
CA CYS A 94 -2.75 -16.29 -9.98
C CYS A 94 -3.23 -17.69 -10.43
N ASN A 95 -3.40 -18.59 -9.46
CA ASN A 95 -3.91 -19.94 -9.71
C ASN A 95 -5.41 -19.87 -10.04
N ILE A 96 -5.74 -20.11 -11.31
CA ILE A 96 -7.12 -20.00 -11.83
C ILE A 96 -8.10 -20.91 -11.06
N PRO A 97 -7.83 -22.21 -10.84
CA PRO A 97 -8.64 -23.06 -9.97
C PRO A 97 -8.90 -22.46 -8.58
N THR A 98 -7.85 -21.95 -7.91
CA THR A 98 -7.97 -21.33 -6.58
C THR A 98 -8.86 -20.08 -6.64
N ALA A 99 -8.67 -19.22 -7.63
CA ALA A 99 -9.47 -18.02 -7.80
C ALA A 99 -10.96 -18.32 -8.03
N ILE A 100 -11.27 -19.34 -8.84
CA ILE A 100 -12.67 -19.77 -9.07
C ILE A 100 -13.29 -20.30 -7.77
N SER A 101 -12.55 -21.11 -7.02
CA SER A 101 -12.99 -21.65 -5.72
C SER A 101 -13.27 -20.53 -4.72
N ALA A 102 -12.32 -19.60 -4.55
CA ALA A 102 -12.44 -18.46 -3.66
C ALA A 102 -13.63 -17.56 -4.04
N PHE A 103 -13.80 -17.25 -5.34
CA PHE A 103 -14.93 -16.46 -5.82
C PHE A 103 -16.27 -17.11 -5.46
N LYS A 104 -16.43 -18.42 -5.73
CA LYS A 104 -17.66 -19.15 -5.39
C LYS A 104 -17.95 -19.17 -3.89
N ARG A 105 -16.91 -19.30 -3.05
CA ARG A 105 -17.05 -19.29 -1.60
C ARG A 105 -17.45 -17.92 -1.06
N GLY A 106 -16.89 -16.85 -1.63
CA GLY A 106 -17.13 -15.48 -1.18
C GLY A 106 -18.50 -14.93 -1.60
N LEU A 107 -19.15 -15.51 -2.60
CA LEU A 107 -20.52 -15.13 -2.97
C LEU A 107 -21.52 -15.39 -1.83
N LEU A 108 -22.37 -14.40 -1.55
CA LEU A 108 -23.50 -14.63 -0.67
C LEU A 108 -24.47 -15.58 -1.34
N SER A 109 -24.75 -16.70 -0.66
CA SER A 109 -25.82 -17.58 -1.10
C SER A 109 -27.15 -16.84 -1.02
N PRO A 110 -27.94 -16.76 -2.10
CA PRO A 110 -29.23 -16.06 -2.12
C PRO A 110 -30.31 -16.68 -1.19
N GLY A 111 -29.95 -17.68 -0.37
CA GLY A 111 -30.85 -18.34 0.60
C GLY A 111 -30.39 -18.26 2.05
N ARG A 112 -29.33 -17.52 2.40
CA ARG A 112 -28.94 -17.28 3.80
C ARG A 112 -29.33 -15.88 4.26
N THR A 113 -30.62 -15.58 4.17
CA THR A 113 -31.22 -14.63 5.10
C THR A 113 -31.10 -15.24 6.49
N SER A 114 -30.08 -14.86 7.23
CA SER A 114 -30.07 -15.02 8.68
C SER A 114 -31.21 -14.16 9.22
N ILE A 115 -32.39 -14.77 9.34
CA ILE A 115 -33.42 -14.32 10.26
C ILE A 115 -32.79 -14.49 11.65
N ARG A 116 -32.14 -13.44 12.14
CA ARG A 116 -31.88 -13.29 13.58
C ARG A 116 -33.17 -12.73 14.18
N ARG A 117 -33.95 -13.62 14.80
CA ARG A 117 -34.82 -13.22 15.92
C ARG A 117 -33.95 -12.91 17.12
#